data_AF-A0A7R9FDY2-F1
#
_entry.id   AF-A0A7R9FDY2-F1
#
_cell.length_a   1.000
_cell.length_b   1.000
_cell.length_c   1.000
_cell.angle_alpha   90.00
_cell.angle_beta   90.00
_cell.angle_gamma   90.00
#
_symmetry.space_group_name_H-M   'P 1'
#
loop_
_entity.id
_entity.type
_entity.pdbx_description
1 polymer ?
#
loop_
_entity_poly.entity_id
_entity_poly.type
_entity_poly.pdbx_seq_one_letter_code
_entity_poly.pdbx_strand_id
1 'polypeptide(L)'
;MLLYVVMLSQEERIRAQQMPEVDESIQVETLRFEQDSAVQVDTLPPLMRLTSRDAYLYELETALQECGVNLDILEEVLRAPTPEQGGTPALPPQNMSKVVASCESSVELIRHLNTLLVEESGLSDEQARTRDVQRLSVRFDELLARARQREQRLRDVR
;
A
#
# COMPACT_ATOMS: atom_id res chain seq x y z
N MET A 1 40.42 10.28 71.95
CA MET A 1 39.39 9.23 71.80
C MET A 1 37.95 9.77 71.69
N LEU A 2 37.71 11.10 71.63
CA LEU A 2 36.38 11.65 71.30
C LEU A 2 36.28 12.17 69.85
N LEU A 3 37.40 12.52 69.20
CA LEU A 3 37.41 12.98 67.80
C LEU A 3 37.18 11.85 66.77
N TYR A 4 37.58 10.61 67.09
CA TYR A 4 37.45 9.47 66.17
C TYR A 4 35.98 9.01 66.03
N VAL A 5 35.18 9.13 67.10
CA VAL A 5 33.76 8.74 67.12
C VAL A 5 32.90 9.71 66.33
N VAL A 6 33.24 11.01 66.33
CA VAL A 6 32.51 12.04 65.58
C VAL A 6 32.77 11.91 64.07
N MET A 7 34.00 11.58 63.65
CA MET A 7 34.36 11.38 62.24
C MET A 7 33.63 10.18 61.63
N LEU A 8 33.63 9.03 62.30
CA LEU A 8 32.92 7.83 61.84
C LEU A 8 31.40 8.06 61.72
N SER A 9 30.80 8.86 62.62
CA SER A 9 29.38 9.21 62.56
C SER A 9 29.03 10.12 61.36
N GLN A 10 29.99 10.90 60.84
CA GLN A 10 29.79 11.74 59.67
C GLN A 10 30.02 10.94 58.36
N GLU A 11 30.93 9.97 58.37
CA GLU A 11 31.19 9.08 57.23
C GLU A 11 29.99 8.16 56.91
N GLU A 12 29.16 7.80 57.90
CA GLU A 12 27.97 6.96 57.70
C GLU A 12 26.74 7.74 57.22
N ARG A 13 26.66 9.06 57.46
CA ARG A 13 25.52 9.91 57.02
C ARG A 13 25.60 10.29 55.54
N ILE A 14 26.81 10.33 54.96
CA ILE A 14 27.02 10.69 53.55
C ILE A 14 26.75 9.49 52.61
N ARG A 15 26.82 8.25 53.11
CA ARG A 15 26.62 7.04 52.30
C ARG A 15 25.15 6.66 52.04
N ALA A 16 24.18 7.35 52.64
CA ALA A 16 22.79 6.88 52.65
C ALA A 16 21.80 7.69 51.76
N GLN A 17 22.24 8.69 51.00
CA GLN A 17 21.32 9.44 50.14
C GLN A 17 22.02 9.99 48.90
N GLN A 18 21.92 9.25 47.79
CA GLN A 18 21.61 9.71 46.42
C GLN A 18 22.25 8.82 45.35
N MET A 19 21.46 7.85 44.85
CA MET A 19 21.38 7.54 43.40
C MET A 19 20.34 8.52 42.82
N PRO A 20 20.39 9.00 41.56
CA PRO A 20 20.63 8.28 40.29
C PRO A 20 21.75 8.97 39.45
N GLU A 21 22.24 8.50 38.31
CA GLU A 21 21.57 8.25 37.03
C GLU A 21 22.63 7.65 36.08
N VAL A 22 22.24 6.64 35.32
CA VAL A 22 23.06 6.00 34.28
C VAL A 22 22.98 6.90 33.06
N ASP A 23 24.10 7.48 32.64
CA ASP A 23 24.21 8.14 31.34
C ASP A 23 25.29 7.46 30.48
N GLU A 24 24.91 7.35 29.22
CA GLU A 24 25.37 6.44 28.19
C GLU A 24 26.66 6.94 27.56
N SER A 25 27.71 6.12 27.55
CA SER A 25 28.86 6.34 26.67
C SER A 25 29.51 4.99 26.34
N ILE A 26 28.78 4.15 25.60
CA ILE A 26 29.38 3.00 24.91
C ILE A 26 30.17 3.58 23.72
N GLN A 27 31.46 3.84 23.92
CA GLN A 27 32.38 4.08 22.81
C GLN A 27 32.53 2.78 22.03
N VAL A 28 31.83 2.69 20.89
CA VAL A 28 32.06 1.67 19.87
C VAL A 28 33.29 2.06 19.06
N GLU A 29 34.40 1.38 19.35
CA GLU A 29 35.56 1.40 18.46
C GLU A 29 35.16 0.74 17.14
N THR A 30 35.11 1.54 16.06
CA THR A 30 34.72 1.10 14.73
C THR A 30 35.80 0.17 14.16
N LEU A 31 35.63 -1.12 14.41
CA LEU A 31 36.41 -2.17 13.75
C LEU A 31 36.28 -2.05 12.24
N ARG A 32 37.44 -2.11 11.59
CA ARG A 32 37.70 -1.82 10.18
C ARG A 32 36.89 -2.75 9.27
N PHE A 33 36.31 -2.15 8.23
CA PHE A 33 35.64 -2.82 7.12
C PHE A 33 36.57 -3.85 6.46
N GLU A 34 36.35 -5.13 6.74
CA GLU A 34 36.74 -6.20 5.83
C GLU A 34 35.71 -6.28 4.70
N GLN A 35 36.18 -6.64 3.50
CA GLN A 35 35.44 -6.65 2.23
C GLN A 35 33.99 -7.12 2.36
N ASP A 36 33.08 -6.19 2.07
CA ASP A 36 31.65 -6.43 1.81
C ASP A 36 31.51 -7.35 0.57
N SER A 37 31.60 -8.67 0.78
CA SER A 37 30.96 -9.61 -0.12
C SER A 37 29.54 -9.77 0.39
N ALA A 38 28.62 -8.96 -0.13
CA ALA A 38 27.19 -9.10 0.11
C ALA A 38 26.73 -10.47 -0.42
N VAL A 39 26.80 -11.49 0.43
CA VAL A 39 26.20 -12.80 0.20
C VAL A 39 24.69 -12.57 0.27
N GLN A 40 24.02 -12.56 -0.88
CA GLN A 40 22.56 -12.63 -0.93
C GLN A 40 22.13 -13.97 -0.32
N VAL A 41 21.77 -13.93 0.96
CA VAL A 41 21.11 -15.04 1.63
C VAL A 41 19.65 -14.97 1.23
N ASP A 42 19.09 -16.07 0.77
CA ASP A 42 17.66 -16.15 0.49
C ASP A 42 16.89 -15.91 1.80
N THR A 43 16.32 -14.71 1.98
CA THR A 43 15.93 -14.18 3.31
C THR A 43 14.59 -14.70 3.82
N LEU A 44 13.86 -15.53 3.07
CA LEU A 44 12.54 -16.01 3.48
C LEU A 44 12.41 -17.53 3.40
N PRO A 45 12.03 -18.20 4.52
CA PRO A 45 11.66 -19.61 4.49
C PRO A 45 10.52 -19.85 3.48
N PRO A 46 10.51 -20.99 2.76
CA PRO A 46 9.47 -21.31 1.79
C PRO A 46 8.04 -21.21 2.35
N LEU A 47 7.83 -21.56 3.63
CA LEU A 47 6.55 -21.44 4.32
C LEU A 47 6.06 -19.99 4.43
N MET A 48 6.96 -19.02 4.61
CA MET A 48 6.60 -17.60 4.71
C MET A 48 6.29 -17.00 3.33
N ARG A 49 6.97 -17.48 2.27
CA ARG A 49 6.62 -17.16 0.87
C ARG A 49 5.26 -17.72 0.45
N LEU A 50 4.87 -18.88 0.98
CA LEU A 50 3.55 -19.46 0.76
C LEU A 50 2.46 -18.62 1.46
N THR A 51 2.70 -18.13 2.69
CA THR A 51 1.74 -17.24 3.36
C THR A 51 1.58 -15.88 2.66
N SER A 52 2.64 -15.34 2.04
CA SER A 52 2.51 -14.12 1.23
C SER A 52 1.77 -14.36 -0.07
N ARG A 53 1.98 -15.52 -0.73
CA ARG A 53 1.24 -15.90 -1.93
C ARG A 53 -0.27 -15.97 -1.69
N ASP A 54 -0.69 -16.64 -0.61
CA ASP A 54 -2.11 -16.78 -0.30
C ASP A 54 -2.75 -15.42 0.06
N ALA A 55 -1.98 -14.54 0.71
CA ALA A 55 -2.41 -13.16 0.97
C ALA A 55 -2.60 -12.37 -0.34
N TYR A 56 -1.66 -12.45 -1.29
CA TYR A 56 -1.80 -11.77 -2.59
C TYR A 56 -2.96 -12.33 -3.42
N LEU A 57 -3.25 -13.63 -3.34
CA LEU A 57 -4.43 -14.21 -3.98
C LEU A 57 -5.72 -13.65 -3.41
N TYR A 58 -5.83 -13.59 -2.07
CA TYR A 58 -6.99 -13.02 -1.40
C TYR A 58 -7.17 -11.52 -1.74
N GLU A 59 -6.07 -10.77 -1.75
CA GLU A 59 -6.08 -9.36 -2.11
C GLU A 59 -6.48 -9.16 -3.58
N LEU A 60 -5.98 -10.00 -4.50
CA LEU A 60 -6.37 -9.95 -5.91
C LEU A 60 -7.87 -10.22 -6.08
N GLU A 61 -8.42 -11.24 -5.40
CA GLU A 61 -9.85 -11.54 -5.49
C GLU A 61 -10.71 -10.38 -4.99
N THR A 62 -10.30 -9.73 -3.89
CA THR A 62 -10.98 -8.54 -3.35
C THR A 62 -10.87 -7.36 -4.32
N ALA A 63 -9.67 -7.07 -4.82
CA ALA A 63 -9.42 -5.98 -5.76
C ALA A 63 -10.15 -6.18 -7.09
N LEU A 64 -10.32 -7.41 -7.56
CA LEU A 64 -11.14 -7.73 -8.75
C LEU A 64 -12.61 -7.37 -8.53
N GLN A 65 -13.17 -7.67 -7.36
CA GLN A 65 -14.54 -7.31 -7.02
C GLN A 65 -14.72 -5.79 -6.96
N GLU A 66 -13.83 -5.09 -6.25
CA GLU A 66 -13.85 -3.63 -6.14
C GLU A 66 -13.65 -2.95 -7.50
N CYS A 67 -12.75 -3.47 -8.34
CA CYS A 67 -12.56 -3.00 -9.70
C CYS A 67 -13.84 -3.14 -10.53
N GLY A 68 -14.51 -4.30 -10.44
CA GLY A 68 -15.80 -4.53 -11.09
C GLY A 68 -16.85 -3.48 -10.70
N VAL A 69 -17.01 -3.23 -9.40
CA VAL A 69 -17.95 -2.23 -8.87
C VAL A 69 -17.60 -0.82 -9.36
N ASN A 70 -16.32 -0.44 -9.35
CA ASN A 70 -15.90 0.87 -9.86
C ASN A 70 -16.23 1.05 -11.35
N LEU A 71 -16.03 0.01 -12.18
CA LEU A 71 -16.38 0.04 -13.60
C LEU A 71 -17.89 0.11 -13.83
N ASP A 72 -18.69 -0.57 -13.02
CA ASP A 72 -20.15 -0.49 -13.08
C ASP A 72 -20.63 0.94 -12.77
N ILE A 73 -20.04 1.59 -11.76
CA ILE A 73 -20.32 3.00 -11.43
C ILE A 73 -19.95 3.91 -12.61
N LEU A 74 -18.77 3.73 -13.22
CA LEU A 74 -18.35 4.51 -14.39
C LEU A 74 -19.32 4.34 -15.56
N GLU A 75 -19.76 3.12 -15.82
CA GLU A 75 -20.71 2.81 -16.89
C GLU A 75 -22.07 3.48 -16.66
N GLU A 76 -22.60 3.46 -15.43
CA GLU A 76 -23.84 4.16 -15.08
C GLU A 76 -23.71 5.68 -15.23
N VAL A 77 -22.59 6.26 -14.80
CA VAL A 77 -22.30 7.69 -15.00
C VAL A 77 -22.25 8.05 -16.49
N LEU A 78 -21.69 7.18 -17.33
CA LEU A 78 -21.64 7.38 -18.78
C LEU A 78 -23.01 7.23 -19.46
N ARG A 79 -23.89 6.40 -18.90
CA ARG A 79 -25.27 6.20 -19.39
C ARG A 79 -26.19 7.36 -19.01
N ALA A 80 -25.91 8.05 -17.90
CA ALA A 80 -26.73 9.17 -17.45
C ALA A 80 -26.84 10.27 -18.53
N PRO A 81 -28.05 10.79 -18.80
CA PRO A 81 -28.26 11.82 -19.82
C PRO A 81 -27.47 13.09 -19.49
N THR A 82 -26.89 13.72 -20.51
CA THR A 82 -26.27 15.03 -20.36
C THR A 82 -27.32 16.16 -20.39
N PRO A 83 -27.03 17.34 -19.82
CA PRO A 83 -27.98 18.46 -19.81
C PRO A 83 -28.42 18.91 -21.21
N GLU A 84 -27.59 18.72 -22.22
CA GLU A 84 -27.91 18.96 -23.64
C GLU A 84 -29.02 18.04 -24.20
N GLN A 85 -29.34 16.95 -23.51
CA GLN A 85 -30.43 16.02 -23.85
C GLN A 85 -31.74 16.32 -23.09
N GLY A 86 -31.82 17.44 -22.36
CA GLY A 86 -33.04 17.87 -21.66
C GLY A 86 -33.44 17.00 -20.46
N GLY A 87 -32.57 16.10 -20.01
CA GLY A 87 -32.81 15.24 -18.85
C GLY A 87 -32.41 15.89 -17.54
N THR A 88 -33.19 15.68 -16.48
CA THR A 88 -32.75 15.92 -15.10
C THR A 88 -31.61 14.95 -14.77
N PRO A 89 -30.49 15.40 -14.17
CA PRO A 89 -29.41 14.49 -13.80
C PRO A 89 -29.93 13.45 -12.81
N ALA A 90 -29.92 12.17 -13.19
CA ALA A 90 -30.41 11.06 -12.36
C ALA A 90 -29.53 10.77 -11.14
N LEU A 91 -28.30 11.30 -11.14
CA LEU A 91 -27.31 11.15 -10.07
C LEU A 91 -26.71 12.53 -9.78
N PRO A 92 -26.29 12.82 -8.53
CA PRO A 92 -25.46 13.99 -8.27
C PRO A 92 -24.26 13.97 -9.23
N PRO A 93 -23.74 15.12 -9.67
CA PRO A 93 -22.58 15.18 -10.56
C PRO A 93 -21.37 14.62 -9.82
N GLN A 94 -21.22 13.30 -9.81
CA GLN A 94 -19.99 12.67 -9.42
C GLN A 94 -18.99 13.07 -10.50
N ASN A 95 -17.94 13.79 -10.09
CA ASN A 95 -16.92 14.24 -11.02
C ASN A 95 -16.42 13.03 -11.81
N MET A 96 -16.69 12.99 -13.11
CA MET A 96 -16.30 11.90 -14.01
C MET A 96 -14.82 11.58 -13.86
N SER A 97 -13.99 12.62 -13.72
CA SER A 97 -12.55 12.51 -13.43
C SER A 97 -12.23 11.72 -12.16
N LYS A 98 -13.00 11.90 -11.07
CA LYS A 98 -12.81 11.13 -9.83
C LYS A 98 -13.18 9.66 -10.01
N VAL A 99 -14.26 9.38 -10.72
CA VAL A 99 -14.69 8.00 -10.99
C VAL A 99 -13.67 7.30 -11.88
N VAL A 100 -13.21 7.97 -12.94
CA VAL A 100 -12.15 7.47 -13.83
C VAL A 100 -10.87 7.20 -13.05
N ALA A 101 -10.41 8.13 -12.21
CA ALA A 101 -9.21 7.93 -11.39
C ALA A 101 -9.32 6.75 -10.42
N SER A 102 -10.50 6.54 -9.82
CA SER A 102 -10.76 5.38 -8.96
C SER A 102 -10.72 4.06 -9.73
N CYS A 103 -11.22 4.05 -10.97
CA CYS A 103 -11.14 2.88 -11.85
C CYS A 103 -9.70 2.62 -12.30
N GLU A 104 -8.95 3.66 -12.64
CA GLU A 104 -7.55 3.57 -13.07
C GLU A 104 -6.69 2.96 -11.97
N SER A 105 -6.81 3.46 -10.74
CA SER A 105 -6.10 2.94 -9.58
C SER A 105 -6.46 1.48 -9.27
N SER A 106 -7.74 1.10 -9.34
CA SER A 106 -8.13 -0.30 -9.09
C SER A 106 -7.66 -1.24 -10.21
N VAL A 107 -7.67 -0.79 -11.47
CA VAL A 107 -7.14 -1.55 -12.61
C VAL A 107 -5.61 -1.73 -12.51
N GLU A 108 -4.89 -0.71 -12.08
CA GLU A 108 -3.45 -0.80 -11.83
C GLU A 108 -3.13 -1.81 -10.73
N LEU A 109 -3.88 -1.78 -9.62
CA LEU A 109 -3.70 -2.72 -8.51
C LEU A 109 -3.89 -4.18 -8.95
N ILE A 110 -4.98 -4.51 -9.66
CA ILE A 110 -5.21 -5.89 -10.12
C ILE A 110 -4.14 -6.37 -11.11
N ARG A 111 -3.59 -5.46 -11.94
CA ARG A 111 -2.49 -5.77 -12.86
C ARG A 111 -1.20 -6.04 -12.09
N HIS A 112 -0.91 -5.23 -11.08
CA HIS A 112 0.26 -5.40 -10.23
C HIS A 112 0.22 -6.72 -9.47
N LEU A 113 -0.88 -7.01 -8.76
CA LEU A 113 -1.04 -8.26 -8.01
C LEU A 113 -0.94 -9.49 -8.92
N ASN A 114 -1.54 -9.44 -10.11
CA ASN A 114 -1.41 -10.51 -11.10
C ASN A 114 0.04 -10.71 -11.54
N THR A 115 0.78 -9.62 -11.77
CA THR A 115 2.21 -9.68 -12.13
C THR A 115 3.03 -10.34 -11.03
N LEU A 116 2.84 -9.94 -9.76
CA LEU A 116 3.51 -10.57 -8.61
C LEU A 116 3.22 -12.09 -8.53
N LEU A 117 1.98 -12.49 -8.77
CA LEU A 117 1.58 -13.90 -8.68
C LEU A 117 2.15 -14.74 -9.83
N VAL A 118 2.16 -14.22 -11.05
CA VAL A 118 2.67 -14.95 -12.23
C VAL A 118 4.20 -14.95 -12.24
N GLU A 119 4.83 -13.78 -12.09
CA GLU A 119 6.27 -13.62 -12.31
C GLU A 119 7.09 -13.98 -11.08
N GLU A 120 6.67 -13.58 -9.88
CA GLU A 120 7.48 -13.77 -8.65
C GLU A 120 7.12 -15.07 -7.92
N SER A 121 5.84 -15.47 -7.97
CA SER A 121 5.34 -16.66 -7.25
C SER A 121 5.15 -17.88 -8.16
N GLY A 122 5.27 -17.73 -9.49
CA GLY A 122 5.20 -18.82 -10.47
C GLY A 122 3.82 -19.48 -10.58
N LEU A 123 2.74 -18.75 -10.29
CA LEU A 123 1.37 -19.27 -10.45
C LEU A 123 1.01 -19.40 -11.92
N SER A 124 0.15 -20.37 -12.23
CA SER A 124 -0.46 -20.44 -13.56
C SER A 124 -1.44 -19.27 -13.77
N ASP A 125 -1.68 -18.92 -15.03
CA ASP A 125 -2.63 -17.87 -15.42
C ASP A 125 -4.04 -18.08 -14.84
N GLU A 126 -4.45 -19.33 -14.68
CA GLU A 126 -5.75 -19.67 -14.08
C GLU A 126 -5.77 -19.34 -12.59
N GLN A 127 -4.73 -19.74 -11.86
CA GLN A 127 -4.63 -19.46 -10.42
C GLN A 127 -4.45 -17.97 -10.14
N ALA A 128 -3.71 -17.26 -10.98
CA ALA A 128 -3.51 -15.81 -10.87
C ALA A 128 -4.66 -14.98 -11.45
N ARG A 129 -5.77 -15.60 -11.87
CA ARG A 129 -6.95 -14.92 -12.45
C ARG A 129 -6.62 -14.01 -13.65
N THR A 130 -5.59 -14.35 -14.42
CA THR A 130 -5.07 -13.50 -15.53
C THR A 130 -6.17 -13.14 -16.54
N ARG A 131 -7.09 -14.06 -16.83
CA ARG A 131 -8.24 -13.79 -17.72
C ARG A 131 -9.20 -12.74 -17.17
N ASP A 132 -9.46 -12.74 -15.86
CA ASP A 132 -10.34 -11.76 -15.23
C ASP A 132 -9.71 -10.37 -15.22
N VAL A 133 -8.41 -10.30 -14.92
CA VAL A 133 -7.62 -9.06 -14.95
C VAL A 133 -7.59 -8.45 -16.35
N GLN A 134 -7.35 -9.28 -17.38
CA GLN A 134 -7.41 -8.84 -18.77
C GLN A 134 -8.81 -8.35 -19.16
N ARG A 135 -9.85 -9.08 -18.78
CA ARG A 135 -11.24 -8.69 -19.07
C ARG A 135 -11.59 -7.33 -18.47
N LEU A 136 -11.29 -7.11 -17.19
CA LEU A 136 -11.57 -5.82 -16.52
C LEU A 136 -10.69 -4.69 -17.08
N SER A 137 -9.43 -4.99 -17.42
CA SER A 137 -8.52 -4.05 -18.08
C SER A 137 -9.08 -3.55 -19.42
N VAL A 138 -9.52 -4.46 -20.29
CA VAL A 138 -10.10 -4.11 -21.60
C VAL A 138 -11.40 -3.33 -21.41
N ARG A 139 -12.27 -3.77 -20.49
CA ARG A 139 -13.52 -3.05 -20.18
C ARG A 139 -13.23 -1.61 -19.72
N PHE A 140 -12.21 -1.40 -18.90
CA PHE A 140 -11.81 -0.06 -18.48
C PHE A 140 -11.35 0.80 -19.66
N ASP A 141 -10.51 0.27 -20.56
CA ASP A 141 -10.03 1.01 -21.72
C ASP A 141 -11.19 1.45 -22.64
N GLU A 142 -12.19 0.59 -22.83
CA GLU A 142 -13.41 0.90 -23.58
C GLU A 142 -14.24 2.01 -22.91
N LEU A 143 -14.45 1.92 -21.60
CA LEU A 143 -15.19 2.94 -20.84
C LEU A 143 -14.44 4.27 -20.80
N LEU A 144 -13.11 4.25 -20.70
CA LEU A 144 -12.26 5.44 -20.73
C LEU A 144 -12.35 6.16 -22.08
N ALA A 145 -12.35 5.41 -23.19
CA ALA A 145 -12.55 5.97 -24.52
C ALA A 145 -13.92 6.67 -24.63
N ARG A 146 -14.99 6.04 -24.11
CA ARG A 146 -16.33 6.64 -24.05
C ARG A 146 -16.39 7.90 -23.18
N ALA A 147 -15.72 7.89 -22.03
CA ALA A 147 -15.64 9.04 -21.13
C ALA A 147 -14.96 10.25 -21.80
N ARG A 148 -13.82 10.02 -22.45
CA ARG A 148 -13.10 11.05 -23.22
C ARG A 148 -13.95 11.60 -24.36
N GLN A 149 -14.67 10.74 -25.09
CA GLN A 149 -15.58 11.19 -26.14
C GLN A 149 -16.71 12.06 -25.60
N ARG A 150 -17.26 11.72 -24.43
CA ARG A 150 -18.30 12.50 -23.77
C ARG A 150 -17.79 13.87 -23.32
N GLU A 151 -16.61 13.94 -22.69
CA GLU A 151 -15.97 15.20 -22.31
C GLU A 151 -15.70 16.11 -23.52
N GLN A 152 -15.21 15.53 -24.62
CA GLN A 152 -14.95 16.30 -25.85
C GLN A 152 -16.24 16.92 -26.41
N ARG A 153 -17.34 16.15 -26.47
CA ARG A 153 -18.65 16.67 -26.92
C ARG A 153 -19.13 17.84 -26.04
N LEU A 154 -19.02 17.70 -24.72
CA LEU A 154 -19.41 18.76 -23.79
C LEU A 154 -18.55 20.03 -23.92
N ARG A 155 -17.28 19.88 -24.33
CA ARG A 155 -16.38 21.00 -24.59
C ARG A 155 -16.71 21.71 -25.89
N ASP A 156 -17.06 20.97 -26.94
CA ASP A 156 -17.36 21.53 -28.27
C ASP A 156 -18.73 22.24 -28.34
N VAL A 157 -19.63 21.95 -27.39
CA VAL A 157 -20.95 22.62 -27.27
C VAL A 157 -20.88 23.94 -26.48
N ARG A 158 -19.76 24.20 -25.78
CA ARG A 158 -19.51 25.44 -25.02
C ARG A 158 -18.82 26.51 -25.84
#